data_AF-A0A6L9G0N9-F1
#
_entry.id   AF-A0A6L9G0N9-F1
#
_cell.length_a   1.000
_cell.length_b   1.000
_cell.length_c   1.000
_cell.angle_alpha   90.00
_cell.angle_beta   90.00
_cell.angle_gamma   90.00
#
_symmetry.space_group_name_H-M   'P 1'
#
loop_
_entity.id
_entity.type
_entity.pdbx_description
1 polymer ?
#
loop_
_entity_poly.entity_id
_entity_poly.type
_entity_poly.pdbx_seq_one_letter_code
_entity_poly.pdbx_strand_id
1 'polypeptide(L)'
;MMLGGCGEQPAAEGTGTVPVETTNTSHPSEPAPQTSGTPTASLPSTSVETELRLMRENQFWDIIDRSLEAADGSIERQAAELEDILANLPPAQVASFNARFVSKNLELNSWELWGAAYVLNGGCSDDCFEYFRSWVVGQGRDYFKAVQRDPQVLNDGRLSSAFESDGGEWLSYVGEDAYYRASGGRDLYKDYPHSPSTIAGGEPTGSAWDEDEVESLYPDLVPLP
;
A
#
# COMPACT_ATOMS: atom_id res chain seq x y z
N MET A 1 -16.38 24.20 31.66
CA MET A 1 -15.64 23.72 32.84
C MET A 1 -14.17 23.69 32.46
N MET A 2 -13.35 24.35 33.28
CA MET A 2 -11.88 24.38 33.21
C MET A 2 -11.27 23.03 33.61
N LEU A 3 -9.94 22.93 33.44
CA LEU A 3 -8.94 21.93 33.87
C LEU A 3 -8.43 21.10 32.67
N GLY A 4 -7.14 21.03 32.36
CA GLY A 4 -5.93 21.54 32.99
C GLY A 4 -4.73 20.99 32.21
N GLY A 5 -3.69 21.81 32.00
CA GLY A 5 -2.51 21.45 31.21
C GLY A 5 -1.42 20.69 31.98
N CYS A 6 -0.50 20.13 31.20
CA CYS A 6 0.89 19.78 31.50
C CYS A 6 1.56 19.65 30.12
N GLY A 7 2.74 20.15 29.78
CA GLY A 7 3.81 20.82 30.50
C GLY A 7 5.01 20.86 29.53
N GLU A 8 5.72 21.98 29.52
CA GLU A 8 6.84 22.35 28.65
C GLU A 8 8.02 21.35 28.53
N GLN A 9 8.71 21.47 27.39
CA GLN A 9 10.06 20.99 27.06
C GLN A 9 11.14 21.75 27.86
N PRO A 10 12.40 21.27 27.91
CA PRO A 10 13.41 22.08 27.21
C PRO A 10 14.55 21.29 26.53
N ALA A 11 15.21 22.04 25.65
CA ALA A 11 16.35 21.70 24.81
C ALA A 11 17.66 21.45 25.57
N ALA A 12 18.62 20.81 24.88
CA ALA A 12 20.04 20.95 25.15
C ALA A 12 20.78 21.32 23.86
N GLU A 13 21.39 22.50 23.88
CA GLU A 13 22.37 23.03 22.94
C GLU A 13 23.76 22.41 23.17
N GLY A 14 24.64 22.53 22.17
CA GLY A 14 26.09 22.31 22.30
C GLY A 14 26.76 22.10 20.94
N THR A 15 26.82 23.12 20.07
CA THR A 15 27.99 24.01 19.83
C THR A 15 29.26 23.32 19.33
N GLY A 16 29.68 23.69 18.12
CA GLY A 16 30.94 23.26 17.51
C GLY A 16 31.15 23.77 16.08
N THR A 17 31.03 25.07 15.83
CA THR A 17 31.80 25.78 14.79
C THR A 17 33.18 26.12 15.41
N VAL A 18 34.32 26.27 14.73
CA VAL A 18 34.70 27.25 13.69
C VAL A 18 36.09 26.83 13.05
N PRO A 19 36.85 27.65 12.28
CA PRO A 19 37.14 27.44 10.84
C PRO A 19 38.64 27.38 10.49
N VAL A 20 39.00 27.25 9.21
CA VAL A 20 40.23 27.83 8.60
C VAL A 20 39.94 28.02 7.09
N GLU A 21 39.53 29.19 6.59
CA GLU A 21 40.30 30.39 6.19
C GLU A 21 41.56 30.13 5.33
N THR A 22 41.46 30.35 4.01
CA THR A 22 42.05 31.49 3.23
C THR A 22 43.47 31.15 2.69
N THR A 23 43.95 31.59 1.52
CA THR A 23 43.54 32.54 0.47
C THR A 23 44.46 32.35 -0.76
N ASN A 24 44.00 32.84 -1.93
CA ASN A 24 44.76 33.55 -3.00
C ASN A 24 45.91 32.83 -3.77
N THR A 25 46.20 33.10 -5.06
CA THR A 25 45.92 34.24 -5.96
C THR A 25 46.19 33.83 -7.43
N SER A 26 45.36 34.36 -8.34
CA SER A 26 45.64 34.93 -9.69
C SER A 26 46.70 34.37 -10.68
N HIS A 27 46.18 33.89 -11.82
CA HIS A 27 46.46 34.21 -13.26
C HIS A 27 47.79 34.89 -13.69
N PRO A 28 48.36 34.55 -14.87
CA PRO A 28 47.82 35.11 -16.13
C PRO A 28 47.91 34.25 -17.43
N SER A 29 46.95 34.56 -18.31
CA SER A 29 46.98 34.69 -19.78
C SER A 29 47.23 33.51 -20.73
N GLU A 30 46.22 33.34 -21.58
CA GLU A 30 46.05 32.50 -22.78
C GLU A 30 47.07 32.77 -23.92
N PRO A 31 47.22 31.84 -24.88
CA PRO A 31 46.39 31.93 -26.10
C PRO A 31 45.87 30.59 -26.66
N ALA A 32 44.62 30.58 -27.13
CA ALA A 32 44.05 29.61 -28.08
C ALA A 32 44.55 29.91 -29.53
N PRO A 33 44.24 29.08 -30.55
CA PRO A 33 43.38 27.90 -30.56
C PRO A 33 44.02 26.66 -31.22
N GLN A 34 43.38 25.49 -31.12
CA GLN A 34 42.97 24.65 -32.27
C GLN A 34 42.21 23.40 -31.79
N THR A 35 41.28 23.01 -32.64
CA THR A 35 40.21 22.04 -32.48
C THR A 35 40.71 20.59 -32.46
N SER A 36 40.23 19.76 -31.53
CA SER A 36 40.13 18.30 -31.69
C SER A 36 39.19 17.74 -30.63
N GLY A 37 38.24 16.92 -31.10
CA GLY A 37 36.96 16.66 -30.45
C GLY A 37 37.01 16.01 -29.07
N THR A 38 36.22 16.57 -28.17
CA THR A 38 35.72 15.89 -26.97
C THR A 38 34.84 14.72 -27.42
N PRO A 39 35.06 13.48 -26.95
CA PRO A 39 33.97 12.53 -26.91
C PRO A 39 32.98 13.10 -25.90
N THR A 40 31.87 13.65 -26.39
CA THR A 40 30.67 13.85 -25.58
C THR A 40 30.33 12.48 -25.03
N ALA A 41 30.78 12.19 -23.80
CA ALA A 41 30.17 11.17 -22.99
C ALA A 41 28.72 11.62 -22.86
N SER A 42 27.86 11.05 -23.71
CA SER A 42 26.43 11.04 -23.47
C SER A 42 26.27 10.44 -22.09
N LEU A 43 26.02 11.30 -21.10
CA LEU A 43 25.36 10.86 -19.89
C LEU A 43 24.15 10.05 -20.37
N PRO A 44 23.96 8.80 -19.94
CA PRO A 44 22.72 8.13 -20.24
C PRO A 44 21.61 9.04 -19.71
N SER A 45 20.74 9.50 -20.61
CA SER A 45 19.52 10.20 -20.22
C SER A 45 18.75 9.30 -19.27
N THR A 46 18.93 9.47 -17.96
CA THR A 46 17.99 9.02 -16.94
C THR A 46 16.78 9.94 -16.99
N SER A 47 16.05 9.86 -18.12
CA SER A 47 14.67 10.31 -18.25
C SER A 47 13.82 9.12 -18.68
N VAL A 48 14.04 7.98 -18.03
CA VAL A 48 12.92 7.08 -17.81
C VAL A 48 12.19 7.69 -16.63
N GLU A 49 11.22 8.57 -16.91
CA GLU A 49 10.07 8.72 -16.01
C GLU A 49 9.70 7.30 -15.59
N THR A 50 9.87 7.01 -14.30
CA THR A 50 9.76 5.63 -13.81
C THR A 50 8.28 5.28 -13.85
N GLU A 51 7.79 4.88 -15.01
CA GLU A 51 6.47 4.30 -15.16
C GLU A 51 6.41 3.10 -14.23
N LEU A 52 5.57 3.22 -13.22
CA LEU A 52 5.34 2.16 -12.27
C LEU A 52 4.75 0.97 -13.03
N ARG A 53 5.47 -0.15 -13.01
CA ARG A 53 4.95 -1.42 -13.51
C ARG A 53 4.42 -2.22 -12.35
N LEU A 54 3.23 -2.78 -12.50
CA LEU A 54 2.67 -3.67 -11.50
C LEU A 54 3.57 -4.90 -11.32
N MET A 55 3.74 -5.33 -10.06
CA MET A 55 4.42 -6.58 -9.75
C MET A 55 3.78 -7.75 -10.51
N ARG A 56 4.57 -8.74 -10.95
CA ARG A 56 4.01 -9.94 -11.59
C ARG A 56 3.11 -10.69 -10.63
N GLU A 57 2.00 -11.23 -11.12
CA GLU A 57 1.00 -11.87 -10.24
C GLU A 57 1.58 -12.99 -9.39
N ASN A 58 2.40 -13.88 -9.97
CA ASN A 58 2.98 -14.98 -9.23
C ASN A 58 3.85 -14.47 -8.06
N GLN A 59 4.68 -13.45 -8.30
CA GLN A 59 5.51 -12.86 -7.24
C GLN A 59 4.67 -12.15 -6.17
N PHE A 60 3.61 -11.47 -6.57
CA PHE A 60 2.69 -10.82 -5.63
C PHE A 60 2.02 -11.83 -4.71
N TRP A 61 1.46 -12.90 -5.27
CA TRP A 61 0.80 -13.96 -4.49
C TRP A 61 1.81 -14.73 -3.64
N ASP A 62 3.02 -15.02 -4.14
CA ASP A 62 4.08 -15.66 -3.34
C ASP A 62 4.45 -14.83 -2.09
N ILE A 63 4.38 -13.49 -2.15
CA ILE A 63 4.63 -12.62 -1.00
C ILE A 63 3.46 -12.65 -0.01
N ILE A 64 2.21 -12.58 -0.50
CA ILE A 64 1.01 -12.68 0.34
C ILE A 64 0.94 -14.04 1.04
N ASP A 65 1.20 -15.13 0.33
CA ASP A 65 1.13 -16.49 0.89
C ASP A 65 2.19 -16.68 1.99
N ARG A 66 3.39 -16.13 1.82
CA ARG A 66 4.44 -16.16 2.85
C ARG A 66 4.05 -15.40 4.11
N SER A 67 3.42 -14.22 3.99
CA SER A 67 2.96 -13.49 5.18
C SER A 67 1.79 -14.19 5.84
N LEU A 68 0.87 -14.78 5.05
CA LEU A 68 -0.27 -15.54 5.55
C LEU A 68 0.17 -16.80 6.31
N GLU A 69 1.14 -17.55 5.79
CA GLU A 69 1.74 -18.71 6.47
C GLU A 69 2.41 -18.32 7.79
N ALA A 70 3.05 -17.15 7.82
CA ALA A 70 3.70 -16.61 9.01
C ALA A 70 2.72 -15.96 10.01
N ALA A 71 1.44 -15.78 9.66
CA ALA A 71 0.46 -15.05 10.46
C ALA A 71 -0.12 -15.84 11.63
N ASP A 72 -0.14 -17.18 11.55
CA ASP A 72 -0.77 -18.07 12.53
C ASP A 72 -2.24 -17.68 12.83
N GLY A 73 -2.96 -17.26 11.78
CA GLY A 73 -4.37 -16.84 11.86
C GLY A 73 -4.61 -15.41 12.37
N SER A 74 -3.57 -14.66 12.76
CA SER A 74 -3.70 -13.25 13.18
C SER A 74 -3.47 -12.31 12.00
N ILE A 75 -4.47 -11.48 11.69
CA ILE A 75 -4.38 -10.50 10.60
C ILE A 75 -3.36 -9.40 10.86
N GLU A 76 -3.24 -8.95 12.11
CA GLU A 76 -2.24 -7.97 12.55
C GLU A 76 -0.84 -8.52 12.36
N ARG A 77 -0.62 -9.79 12.73
CA ARG A 77 0.65 -10.47 12.52
C ARG A 77 0.92 -10.67 11.04
N GLN A 78 -0.09 -11.00 10.23
CA GLN A 78 0.07 -11.06 8.77
C GLN A 78 0.56 -9.72 8.20
N ALA A 79 -0.05 -8.60 8.63
CA ALA A 79 0.32 -7.27 8.18
C ALA A 79 1.77 -6.94 8.56
N ALA A 80 2.18 -7.22 9.79
CA ALA A 80 3.56 -7.01 10.24
C ALA A 80 4.58 -7.86 9.43
N GLU A 81 4.28 -9.14 9.21
CA GLU A 81 5.14 -10.03 8.41
C GLU A 81 5.21 -9.58 6.94
N LEU A 82 4.09 -9.12 6.38
CA LEU A 82 4.05 -8.59 5.02
C LEU A 82 4.88 -7.31 4.90
N GLU A 83 4.77 -6.40 5.86
CA GLU A 83 5.55 -5.17 5.92
C GLU A 83 7.05 -5.47 6.01
N ASP A 84 7.46 -6.40 6.86
CA ASP A 84 8.86 -6.80 7.00
C ASP A 84 9.43 -7.47 5.74
N ILE A 85 8.64 -8.31 5.06
CA ILE A 85 9.03 -8.89 3.76
C ILE A 85 9.26 -7.77 2.73
N LEU A 86 8.34 -6.81 2.64
CA LEU A 86 8.38 -5.74 1.66
C LEU A 86 9.48 -4.70 1.95
N ALA A 87 9.69 -4.34 3.22
CA ALA A 87 10.69 -3.37 3.64
C ALA A 87 12.13 -3.78 3.27
N ASN A 88 12.36 -5.08 3.05
CA ASN A 88 13.65 -5.64 2.60
C ASN A 88 13.80 -5.68 1.07
N LEU A 89 12.80 -5.25 0.29
CA LEU A 89 12.87 -5.15 -1.16
C LEU A 89 13.34 -3.75 -1.61
N PRO A 90 13.84 -3.59 -2.85
CA PRO A 90 14.09 -2.27 -3.42
C PRO A 90 12.79 -1.43 -3.42
N PRO A 91 12.84 -0.12 -3.12
CA PRO A 91 11.64 0.73 -3.02
C PRO A 91 10.72 0.66 -4.24
N ALA A 92 11.30 0.60 -5.45
CA ALA A 92 10.53 0.45 -6.67
C ALA A 92 9.70 -0.86 -6.72
N GLN A 93 10.21 -1.96 -6.16
CA GLN A 93 9.45 -3.20 -6.05
C GLN A 93 8.33 -3.11 -5.01
N VAL A 94 8.53 -2.36 -3.92
CA VAL A 94 7.49 -2.11 -2.92
C VAL A 94 6.35 -1.28 -3.54
N ALA A 95 6.68 -0.23 -4.29
CA ALA A 95 5.69 0.54 -5.04
C ALA A 95 4.93 -0.34 -6.06
N SER A 96 5.65 -1.22 -6.77
CA SER A 96 5.04 -2.19 -7.70
C SER A 96 4.11 -3.18 -7.01
N PHE A 97 4.42 -3.58 -5.76
CA PHE A 97 3.56 -4.41 -4.92
C PHE A 97 2.31 -3.63 -4.51
N ASN A 98 2.47 -2.42 -3.95
CA ASN A 98 1.34 -1.59 -3.48
C ASN A 98 0.33 -1.35 -4.60
N ALA A 99 0.79 -0.97 -5.79
CA ALA A 99 -0.10 -0.78 -6.93
C ALA A 99 -0.79 -2.06 -7.38
N ARG A 100 -0.14 -3.23 -7.23
CA ARG A 100 -0.79 -4.52 -7.53
C ARG A 100 -1.83 -4.87 -6.45
N PHE A 101 -1.53 -4.61 -5.18
CA PHE A 101 -2.46 -4.83 -4.07
C PHE A 101 -3.74 -4.01 -4.26
N VAL A 102 -3.60 -2.70 -4.51
CA VAL A 102 -4.74 -1.82 -4.81
C VAL A 102 -5.50 -2.28 -6.05
N SER A 103 -4.79 -2.67 -7.12
CA SER A 103 -5.43 -3.23 -8.32
C SER A 103 -6.26 -4.48 -8.01
N LYS A 104 -5.80 -5.37 -7.11
CA LYS A 104 -6.56 -6.56 -6.70
C LYS A 104 -7.74 -6.21 -5.79
N ASN A 105 -7.59 -5.25 -4.90
CA ASN A 105 -8.71 -4.72 -4.11
C ASN A 105 -9.81 -4.15 -5.04
N LEU A 106 -9.45 -3.36 -6.05
CA LEU A 106 -10.39 -2.79 -7.01
C LEU A 106 -11.06 -3.85 -7.91
N GLU A 107 -10.37 -4.95 -8.24
CA GLU A 107 -10.96 -6.10 -8.96
C GLU A 107 -12.12 -6.78 -8.19
N LEU A 108 -12.25 -6.53 -6.89
CA LEU A 108 -13.34 -7.03 -6.04
C LEU A 108 -14.45 -5.99 -5.83
N ASN A 109 -14.34 -4.79 -6.40
CA ASN A 109 -15.33 -3.72 -6.24
C ASN A 109 -16.62 -4.01 -7.03
N SER A 110 -17.51 -4.80 -6.42
CA SER A 110 -18.79 -5.23 -6.99
C SER A 110 -19.90 -5.07 -5.95
N TRP A 111 -21.09 -4.71 -6.41
CA TRP A 111 -22.28 -4.63 -5.57
C TRP A 111 -22.61 -5.99 -4.94
N GLU A 112 -22.37 -7.10 -5.66
CA GLU A 112 -22.61 -8.44 -5.15
C GLU A 112 -21.71 -8.75 -3.95
N LEU A 113 -20.40 -8.47 -4.04
CA LEU A 113 -19.53 -8.66 -2.88
C LEU A 113 -19.83 -7.69 -1.74
N TRP A 114 -20.22 -6.44 -2.06
CA TRP A 114 -20.60 -5.47 -1.03
C TRP A 114 -21.85 -5.93 -0.29
N GLY A 115 -22.86 -6.44 -0.99
CA GLY A 115 -24.08 -6.96 -0.36
C GLY A 115 -23.77 -8.11 0.60
N ALA A 116 -22.88 -9.02 0.20
CA ALA A 116 -22.40 -10.08 1.08
C ALA A 116 -21.67 -9.54 2.32
N ALA A 117 -20.76 -8.59 2.14
CA ALA A 117 -20.05 -7.93 3.25
C ALA A 117 -21.02 -7.18 4.19
N TYR A 118 -22.02 -6.50 3.62
CA TYR A 118 -23.07 -5.79 4.37
C TYR A 118 -23.87 -6.77 5.23
N VAL A 119 -24.32 -7.89 4.68
CA VAL A 119 -25.06 -8.92 5.45
C VAL A 119 -24.18 -9.51 6.56
N LEU A 120 -22.93 -9.82 6.27
CA LEU A 120 -21.99 -10.39 7.26
C LEU A 120 -21.72 -9.42 8.42
N ASN A 121 -21.60 -8.13 8.15
CA ASN A 121 -21.23 -7.13 9.14
C ASN A 121 -22.45 -6.44 9.79
N GLY A 122 -23.68 -6.72 9.34
CA GLY A 122 -24.87 -5.98 9.78
C GLY A 122 -24.90 -4.53 9.31
N GLY A 123 -24.28 -4.27 8.15
CA GLY A 123 -24.00 -2.94 7.60
C GLY A 123 -22.54 -2.83 7.14
N CYS A 124 -22.25 -2.05 6.11
CA CYS A 124 -20.86 -1.82 5.68
C CYS A 124 -20.75 -0.54 4.85
N SER A 125 -20.02 0.45 5.35
CA SER A 125 -19.66 1.66 4.60
C SER A 125 -18.70 1.35 3.43
N ASP A 126 -18.38 2.36 2.64
CA ASP A 126 -17.34 2.32 1.61
C ASP A 126 -15.97 1.93 2.20
N ASP A 127 -15.55 2.56 3.30
CA ASP A 127 -14.30 2.23 4.00
C ASP A 127 -14.32 0.78 4.52
N CYS A 128 -15.41 0.36 5.17
CA CYS A 128 -15.60 -1.03 5.59
C CYS A 128 -15.45 -2.00 4.42
N PHE A 129 -16.02 -1.66 3.26
CA PHE A 129 -15.98 -2.51 2.08
C PHE A 129 -14.58 -2.54 1.42
N GLU A 130 -13.85 -1.43 1.45
CA GLU A 130 -12.44 -1.41 1.05
C GLU A 130 -11.60 -2.33 1.92
N TYR A 131 -11.73 -2.23 3.24
CA TYR A 131 -10.99 -3.07 4.18
C TYR A 131 -11.38 -4.54 4.04
N PHE A 132 -12.68 -4.83 3.87
CA PHE A 132 -13.14 -6.19 3.59
C PHE A 132 -12.46 -6.79 2.35
N ARG A 133 -12.38 -6.03 1.25
CA ARG A 133 -11.68 -6.46 0.03
C ARG A 133 -10.18 -6.65 0.26
N SER A 134 -9.52 -5.79 1.03
CA SER A 134 -8.11 -5.95 1.40
C SER A 134 -7.87 -7.22 2.21
N TRP A 135 -8.78 -7.55 3.13
CA TRP A 135 -8.74 -8.83 3.86
C TRP A 135 -8.85 -10.02 2.90
N VAL A 136 -9.80 -10.01 1.95
CA VAL A 136 -9.95 -11.07 0.94
C VAL A 136 -8.68 -11.24 0.10
N VAL A 137 -8.01 -10.15 -0.29
CA VAL A 137 -6.70 -10.20 -0.98
C VAL A 137 -5.65 -10.85 -0.09
N GLY A 138 -5.62 -10.54 1.21
CA GLY A 138 -4.72 -11.14 2.20
C GLY A 138 -4.89 -12.65 2.38
N GLN A 139 -6.05 -13.22 2.06
CA GLN A 139 -6.30 -14.67 2.15
C GLN A 139 -5.68 -15.50 1.01
N GLY A 140 -4.93 -14.85 0.11
CA GLY A 140 -4.22 -15.51 -0.97
C GLY A 140 -5.06 -15.73 -2.23
N ARG A 141 -4.39 -16.22 -3.26
CA ARG A 141 -4.90 -16.21 -4.64
C ARG A 141 -6.18 -17.01 -4.84
N ASP A 142 -6.23 -18.20 -4.26
CA ASP A 142 -7.31 -19.16 -4.52
C ASP A 142 -8.60 -18.71 -3.82
N TYR A 143 -8.48 -18.17 -2.61
CA TYR A 143 -9.62 -17.59 -1.89
C TYR A 143 -10.12 -16.33 -2.60
N PHE A 144 -9.20 -15.42 -2.97
CA PHE A 144 -9.52 -14.23 -3.77
C PHE A 144 -10.38 -14.58 -5.01
N LYS A 145 -9.95 -15.57 -5.79
CA LYS A 145 -10.69 -16.00 -6.99
C LYS A 145 -12.01 -16.67 -6.68
N ALA A 146 -12.09 -17.41 -5.58
CA ALA A 146 -13.32 -18.07 -5.18
C ALA A 146 -14.38 -17.02 -4.80
N VAL A 147 -14.02 -16.04 -3.96
CA VAL A 147 -14.88 -14.93 -3.57
C VAL A 147 -15.28 -14.06 -4.77
N GLN A 148 -14.33 -13.76 -5.67
CA GLN A 148 -14.63 -12.98 -6.88
C GLN A 148 -15.68 -13.67 -7.78
N ARG A 149 -15.70 -15.01 -7.80
CA ARG A 149 -16.66 -15.79 -8.59
C ARG A 149 -18.00 -15.94 -7.88
N ASP A 150 -17.98 -16.09 -6.56
CA ASP A 150 -19.14 -16.39 -5.74
C ASP A 150 -18.93 -15.89 -4.30
N PRO A 151 -19.53 -14.75 -3.92
CA PRO A 151 -19.45 -14.22 -2.57
C PRO A 151 -19.97 -15.18 -1.47
N GLN A 152 -20.77 -16.19 -1.80
CA GLN A 152 -21.25 -17.14 -0.78
C GLN A 152 -20.13 -18.01 -0.16
N VAL A 153 -18.97 -18.10 -0.81
CA VAL A 153 -17.78 -18.78 -0.27
C VAL A 153 -17.31 -18.19 1.05
N LEU A 154 -17.70 -16.96 1.38
CA LEU A 154 -17.35 -16.28 2.63
C LEU A 154 -17.79 -17.05 3.89
N ASN A 155 -18.74 -17.99 3.80
CA ASN A 155 -19.17 -18.83 4.94
C ASN A 155 -18.25 -20.05 5.21
N ASP A 156 -16.99 -20.05 4.74
CA ASP A 156 -16.05 -21.16 4.92
C ASP A 156 -15.40 -21.25 6.31
N GLY A 157 -15.74 -20.33 7.21
CA GLY A 157 -15.23 -20.25 8.59
C GLY A 157 -13.99 -19.38 8.77
N ARG A 158 -13.40 -18.81 7.71
CA ARG A 158 -12.24 -17.89 7.84
C ARG A 158 -12.61 -16.52 8.41
N LEU A 159 -13.88 -16.13 8.33
CA LEU A 159 -14.34 -14.82 8.79
C LEU A 159 -14.26 -14.62 10.31
N SER A 160 -14.18 -15.68 11.11
CA SER A 160 -14.00 -15.51 12.56
C SER A 160 -12.70 -14.81 12.93
N SER A 161 -11.67 -14.90 12.08
CA SER A 161 -10.41 -14.13 12.22
C SER A 161 -10.46 -12.73 11.59
N ALA A 162 -11.50 -12.40 10.82
CA ALA A 162 -11.66 -11.08 10.19
C ALA A 162 -12.23 -10.03 11.17
N PHE A 163 -12.93 -10.48 12.22
CA PHE A 163 -13.76 -9.63 13.08
C PHE A 163 -13.02 -8.98 14.26
N GLU A 164 -11.75 -9.29 14.50
CA GLU A 164 -11.08 -8.79 15.70
C GLU A 164 -10.81 -7.26 15.69
N SER A 165 -10.88 -6.59 14.53
CA SER A 165 -10.83 -5.12 14.39
C SER A 165 -10.59 -4.80 12.93
N ASP A 166 -11.59 -4.36 12.15
CA ASP A 166 -11.38 -3.79 10.80
C ASP A 166 -10.23 -4.47 10.02
N GLY A 167 -10.13 -5.81 10.05
CA GLY A 167 -8.82 -6.49 9.99
C GLY A 167 -8.05 -6.25 8.70
N GLY A 168 -8.77 -5.98 7.62
CA GLY A 168 -8.19 -5.61 6.34
C GLY A 168 -7.62 -4.19 6.28
N GLU A 169 -7.96 -3.30 7.22
CA GLU A 169 -7.36 -1.97 7.37
C GLU A 169 -5.84 -2.10 7.51
N TRP A 170 -5.38 -2.96 8.43
CA TRP A 170 -3.96 -3.21 8.63
C TRP A 170 -3.26 -3.56 7.32
N LEU A 171 -3.84 -4.44 6.51
CA LEU A 171 -3.29 -4.83 5.21
C LEU A 171 -3.33 -3.71 4.17
N SER A 172 -4.31 -2.80 4.23
CA SER A 172 -4.45 -1.69 3.29
C SER A 172 -3.29 -0.70 3.38
N TYR A 173 -2.67 -0.53 4.55
CA TYR A 173 -1.57 0.43 4.77
C TYR A 173 -0.16 -0.16 4.57
N VAL A 174 -0.01 -1.49 4.61
CA VAL A 174 1.31 -2.17 4.58
C VAL A 174 2.21 -1.72 3.42
N GLY A 175 1.63 -1.53 2.22
CA GLY A 175 2.43 -1.15 1.05
C GLY A 175 3.06 0.25 1.17
N GLU A 176 2.37 1.18 1.82
CA GLU A 176 2.87 2.53 2.09
C GLU A 176 3.92 2.53 3.19
N ASP A 177 3.64 1.85 4.31
CA ASP A 177 4.55 1.75 5.46
C ASP A 177 5.87 1.06 5.08
N ALA A 178 5.78 -0.05 4.33
CA ALA A 178 6.95 -0.73 3.80
C ALA A 178 7.74 0.13 2.82
N TYR A 179 7.06 0.96 2.01
CA TYR A 179 7.74 1.88 1.08
C TYR A 179 8.50 2.96 1.85
N TYR A 180 7.86 3.55 2.86
CA TYR A 180 8.49 4.52 3.75
C TYR A 180 9.75 3.93 4.38
N ARG A 181 9.68 2.72 4.94
CA ARG A 181 10.83 2.00 5.51
C ARG A 181 11.92 1.70 4.49
N ALA A 182 11.58 1.06 3.37
CA ALA A 182 12.54 0.65 2.34
C ALA A 182 13.26 1.83 1.68
N SER A 183 12.57 2.98 1.57
CA SER A 183 13.08 4.17 0.89
C SER A 183 13.85 5.13 1.80
N GLY A 184 13.90 4.87 3.11
CA GLY A 184 14.49 5.77 4.10
C GLY A 184 13.66 7.02 4.35
N GLY A 185 12.34 6.90 4.28
CA GLY A 185 11.39 7.95 4.66
C GLY A 185 10.82 8.78 3.50
N ARG A 186 10.86 8.27 2.26
CA ARG A 186 10.21 8.93 1.12
C ARG A 186 8.71 8.60 1.08
N ASP A 187 7.98 9.47 0.40
CA ASP A 187 6.53 9.38 0.24
C ASP A 187 6.20 8.67 -1.08
N LEU A 188 5.45 7.57 -0.99
CA LEU A 188 5.11 6.71 -2.12
C LEU A 188 4.34 7.47 -3.21
N TYR A 189 3.38 8.30 -2.83
CA TYR A 189 2.50 8.98 -3.77
C TYR A 189 3.14 10.24 -4.37
N LYS A 190 4.12 10.83 -3.69
CA LYS A 190 4.99 11.86 -4.30
C LYS A 190 5.96 11.26 -5.31
N ASP A 191 6.52 10.09 -5.04
CA ASP A 191 7.44 9.41 -5.95
C ASP A 191 6.72 8.79 -7.16
N TYR A 192 5.46 8.34 -6.99
CA TYR A 192 4.64 7.71 -8.03
C TYR A 192 3.24 8.35 -8.12
N PRO A 193 3.12 9.62 -8.55
CA PRO A 193 1.86 10.36 -8.56
C PRO A 193 0.80 9.80 -9.53
N HIS A 194 1.21 8.97 -10.47
CA HIS A 194 0.34 8.31 -11.46
C HIS A 194 0.17 6.80 -11.18
N SER A 195 0.50 6.36 -9.96
CA SER A 195 0.23 4.98 -9.54
C SER A 195 -1.27 4.69 -9.63
N PRO A 196 -1.71 3.46 -9.97
CA PRO A 196 -3.09 3.03 -9.77
C PRO A 196 -3.62 3.31 -8.36
N SER A 197 -2.73 3.33 -7.36
CA SER A 197 -3.07 3.67 -5.97
C SER A 197 -3.49 5.13 -5.75
N THR A 198 -3.24 6.05 -6.69
CA THR A 198 -3.66 7.46 -6.60
C THR A 198 -4.92 7.75 -7.40
N ILE A 199 -5.46 6.75 -8.12
CA ILE A 199 -6.69 6.88 -8.89
C ILE A 199 -7.85 6.51 -7.98
N ALA A 200 -8.80 7.45 -7.80
CA ALA A 200 -10.01 7.18 -7.03
C ALA A 200 -10.72 5.93 -7.59
N GLY A 201 -11.18 5.06 -6.68
CA GLY A 201 -11.99 3.90 -7.04
C GLY A 201 -13.20 4.34 -7.87
N GLY A 202 -13.48 3.61 -8.95
CA GLY A 202 -14.74 3.79 -9.67
C GLY A 202 -15.92 3.23 -8.88
N GLU A 203 -17.14 3.47 -9.36
CA GLU A 203 -18.35 2.86 -8.83
C GLU A 203 -18.24 1.32 -8.81
N PRO A 204 -18.85 0.63 -7.82
CA PRO A 204 -18.90 -0.82 -7.83
C PRO A 204 -19.56 -1.34 -9.10
N THR A 205 -19.00 -2.41 -9.64
CA THR A 205 -19.56 -3.12 -10.80
C THR A 205 -20.77 -3.96 -10.39
N GLY A 206 -21.53 -4.46 -11.37
CA GLY A 206 -22.68 -5.34 -11.10
C GLY A 206 -23.97 -4.57 -10.79
N SER A 207 -24.85 -5.18 -10.00
CA SER A 207 -26.18 -4.62 -9.72
C SER A 207 -26.30 -4.19 -8.27
N ALA A 208 -26.54 -2.90 -8.05
CA ALA A 208 -26.88 -2.38 -6.72
C ALA A 208 -28.13 -3.07 -6.16
N TRP A 209 -28.18 -3.16 -4.84
CA TRP A 209 -29.25 -3.80 -4.08
C TRP A 209 -29.94 -2.78 -3.17
N ASP A 210 -31.16 -3.10 -2.76
CA ASP A 210 -31.88 -2.36 -1.73
C ASP A 210 -31.49 -2.90 -0.35
N GLU A 211 -31.22 -2.01 0.61
CA GLU A 211 -30.86 -2.39 1.99
C GLU A 211 -31.95 -3.26 2.64
N ASP A 212 -33.23 -3.02 2.32
CA ASP A 212 -34.35 -3.80 2.86
C ASP A 212 -34.44 -5.22 2.25
N GLU A 213 -33.77 -5.47 1.12
CA GLU A 213 -33.83 -6.74 0.39
C GLU A 213 -32.50 -7.54 0.44
N VAL A 214 -31.38 -6.90 0.83
CA VAL A 214 -30.03 -7.47 0.70
C VAL A 214 -29.85 -8.79 1.45
N GLU A 215 -30.45 -8.96 2.64
CA GLU A 215 -30.39 -10.21 3.39
C GLU A 215 -30.97 -11.40 2.60
N SER A 216 -32.03 -11.16 1.82
CA SER A 216 -32.69 -12.21 1.03
C SER A 216 -31.85 -12.69 -0.17
N LEU A 217 -30.88 -11.88 -0.60
CA LEU A 217 -29.95 -12.21 -1.69
C LEU A 217 -28.85 -13.19 -1.22
N TYR A 218 -28.58 -13.24 0.09
CA TYR A 218 -27.51 -14.05 0.69
C TYR A 218 -28.01 -14.95 1.83
N PRO A 219 -28.98 -15.85 1.58
CA PRO A 219 -29.65 -16.64 2.62
C PRO A 219 -28.72 -17.60 3.37
N ASP A 220 -27.56 -17.92 2.78
CA ASP A 220 -26.57 -18.84 3.36
C ASP A 220 -25.47 -18.12 4.16
N LEU A 221 -25.44 -16.78 4.15
CA LEU A 221 -24.52 -15.99 4.97
C LEU A 221 -25.13 -15.75 6.34
N VAL A 222 -24.36 -16.08 7.38
CA VAL A 222 -24.74 -15.83 8.77
C VAL A 222 -24.01 -14.57 9.23
N PRO A 223 -24.72 -13.53 9.73
CA PRO A 223 -24.07 -12.36 10.29
C PRO A 223 -23.05 -12.73 11.36
N LEU A 224 -21.92 -12.03 11.34
CA LEU A 224 -20.87 -12.18 12.33
C LEU A 224 -21.37 -11.67 13.70
N PRO A 225 -20.91 -12.28 14.81
CA PRO A 225 -21.43 -12.03 16.16
C PRO A 225 -21.15 -10.62 16.71
#